data_AF-A0A257RKY1-F1
#
_entry.id   AF-A0A257RKY1-F1
#
_cell.length_a   1.000
_cell.length_b   1.000
_cell.length_c   1.000
_cell.angle_alpha   90.00
_cell.angle_beta   90.00
_cell.angle_gamma   90.00
#
_symmetry.space_group_name_H-M   'P 1'
#
loop_
_entity.id
_entity.type
_entity.pdbx_description
1 polymer ?
#
loop_
_entity_poly.entity_id
_entity_poly.type
_entity_poly.pdbx_seq_one_letter_code
_entity_poly.pdbx_strand_id
1 'polypeptide(L)'
;MSQQNFTRTGANGEGIVSDGGVSRTLDVTTATVIKASSGRVCNVNVIVAGSTAGTVNDVATTGGAAAANQVATIPDAVGNYSIQMPCLTGIVVVPGTGQTVAVSYI
;
A
#
# COMPACT_ATOMS: atom_id res chain seq x y z
N MET A 1 23.21 -14.86 -23.04
CA MET A 1 22.55 -14.71 -21.72
C MET A 1 21.09 -14.36 -21.98
N SER A 2 20.18 -15.33 -21.86
CA SER A 2 18.74 -15.07 -21.99
C SER A 2 18.25 -14.56 -20.64
N GLN A 3 17.85 -13.29 -20.57
CA GLN A 3 17.18 -12.75 -19.41
C GLN A 3 15.71 -13.18 -19.50
N GLN A 4 15.33 -14.17 -18.70
CA GLN A 4 13.93 -14.60 -18.58
C GLN A 4 13.15 -13.45 -17.92
N ASN A 5 12.51 -12.61 -18.73
CA ASN A 5 11.60 -11.57 -18.26
C ASN A 5 10.33 -12.26 -17.73
N PHE A 6 10.38 -12.74 -16.48
CA PHE A 6 9.26 -13.41 -15.82
C PHE A 6 8.19 -12.37 -15.50
N THR A 7 7.28 -12.15 -16.45
CA THR A 7 6.11 -11.34 -16.21
C THR A 7 5.04 -12.19 -15.52
N ARG A 8 4.61 -11.81 -14.32
CA ARG A 8 3.54 -12.50 -13.61
C ARG A 8 2.26 -12.43 -14.44
N THR A 9 1.78 -13.60 -14.83
CA THR A 9 0.62 -13.84 -15.68
C THR A 9 -0.70 -13.50 -14.96
N GLY A 10 -1.53 -12.65 -15.55
CA GLY A 10 -2.92 -12.41 -15.18
C GLY A 10 -3.79 -13.63 -15.48
N ALA A 11 -5.06 -13.61 -15.07
CA ALA A 11 -5.96 -14.77 -15.12
C ALA A 11 -6.13 -15.40 -16.53
N ASN A 12 -5.70 -14.71 -17.58
CA ASN A 12 -5.78 -15.03 -18.99
C ASN A 12 -4.43 -15.29 -19.69
N GLY A 13 -3.29 -15.29 -18.99
CA GLY A 13 -1.99 -15.48 -19.67
C GLY A 13 -1.12 -14.22 -19.78
N GLU A 14 -1.62 -13.05 -19.39
CA GLU A 14 -0.94 -11.78 -19.68
C GLU A 14 0.04 -11.37 -18.60
N GLY A 15 1.29 -11.14 -18.95
CA GLY A 15 2.24 -10.54 -18.02
C GLY A 15 1.80 -9.17 -17.51
N ILE A 16 1.49 -9.03 -16.21
CA ILE A 16 1.18 -7.73 -15.59
C ILE A 16 2.50 -7.00 -15.32
N VAL A 17 2.94 -6.19 -16.28
CA VAL A 17 3.87 -5.08 -16.05
C VAL A 17 3.01 -3.87 -15.75
N SER A 18 2.92 -3.47 -14.48
CA SER A 18 2.32 -2.20 -14.13
C SER A 18 3.35 -1.34 -13.40
N ASP A 19 3.57 -0.15 -13.94
CA ASP A 19 4.38 0.90 -13.32
C ASP A 19 3.63 1.58 -12.15
N GLY A 20 2.45 1.07 -11.78
CA GLY A 20 1.57 1.59 -10.73
C GLY A 20 0.64 0.52 -10.14
N GLY A 21 -0.30 0.96 -9.29
CA GLY A 21 -1.28 0.06 -8.67
C GLY A 21 -2.37 -0.38 -9.65
N VAL A 22 -2.74 -1.66 -9.59
CA VAL A 22 -3.82 -2.25 -10.40
C VAL A 22 -5.16 -2.18 -9.66
N SER A 23 -5.10 -2.06 -8.34
CA SER A 23 -6.24 -1.87 -7.45
C SER A 23 -6.07 -0.63 -6.59
N ARG A 24 -7.18 -0.13 -6.04
CA ARG A 24 -7.19 1.03 -5.16
C ARG A 24 -8.25 0.92 -4.08
N THR A 25 -7.94 1.50 -2.93
CA THR A 25 -8.87 1.73 -1.82
C THR A 25 -8.92 3.23 -1.56
N LEU A 26 -10.12 3.81 -1.55
CA LEU A 26 -10.35 5.23 -1.36
C LEU A 26 -10.83 5.49 0.08
N ASP A 27 -10.79 6.75 0.51
CA ASP A 27 -11.38 7.24 1.76
C ASP A 27 -11.01 6.45 3.02
N VAL A 28 -9.74 6.04 3.11
CA VAL A 28 -9.20 5.33 4.27
C VAL A 28 -8.96 6.36 5.39
N THR A 29 -9.75 6.26 6.45
CA THR A 29 -9.73 7.19 7.61
C THR A 29 -9.34 6.52 8.92
N THR A 30 -9.28 5.18 8.94
CA THR A 30 -8.90 4.37 10.10
C THR A 30 -8.08 3.17 9.65
N ALA A 31 -7.46 2.46 10.60
CA ALA A 31 -6.68 1.26 10.31
C ALA A 31 -7.49 0.26 9.47
N THR A 32 -7.00 -0.03 8.26
CA THR A 32 -7.72 -0.83 7.27
C THR A 32 -6.79 -1.85 6.63
N VAL A 33 -7.29 -3.09 6.46
CA VAL A 33 -6.63 -4.09 5.62
C VAL A 33 -6.91 -3.74 4.17
N ILE A 34 -5.89 -3.24 3.46
CA ILE A 34 -5.96 -2.92 2.03
C ILE A 34 -5.86 -4.20 1.20
N LYS A 35 -5.01 -5.12 1.64
CA LYS A 35 -4.85 -6.44 1.02
C LYS A 35 -4.45 -7.45 2.10
N ALA A 36 -5.20 -8.54 2.24
CA ALA A 36 -4.93 -9.58 3.25
C ALA A 36 -3.88 -10.62 2.80
N SER A 37 -3.24 -10.42 1.65
CA SER A 37 -2.26 -11.33 1.05
C SER A 37 -1.08 -10.56 0.46
N SER A 38 0.00 -11.28 0.12
CA SER A 38 1.22 -10.70 -0.44
C SER A 38 0.94 -9.79 -1.62
N GLY A 39 1.59 -8.63 -1.67
CA GLY A 39 1.36 -7.62 -2.70
C GLY A 39 2.44 -6.54 -2.73
N ARG A 40 2.15 -5.41 -3.37
CA ARG A 40 3.00 -4.22 -3.37
C ARG A 40 2.13 -2.99 -3.10
N VAL A 41 2.53 -2.16 -2.13
CA VAL A 41 1.98 -0.81 -2.02
C VAL A 41 2.66 0.07 -3.06
N CYS A 42 1.88 0.68 -3.95
CA CYS A 42 2.42 1.50 -5.03
C CYS A 42 2.49 2.96 -4.61
N ASN A 43 1.35 3.53 -4.24
CA ASN A 43 1.21 4.96 -3.97
C ASN A 43 0.17 5.20 -2.88
N VAL A 44 0.43 6.19 -2.04
CA VAL A 44 -0.51 6.71 -1.03
C VAL A 44 -0.74 8.19 -1.32
N ASN A 45 -2.00 8.55 -1.60
CA ASN A 45 -2.43 9.92 -1.78
C ASN A 45 -3.13 10.40 -0.51
N VAL A 46 -2.53 11.36 0.19
CA VAL A 46 -3.15 12.01 1.34
C VAL A 46 -4.10 13.08 0.82
N ILE A 47 -5.40 12.87 1.03
CA ILE A 47 -6.49 13.75 0.57
C ILE A 47 -6.76 14.83 1.63
N VAL A 48 -6.77 14.43 2.90
CA VAL A 48 -6.92 15.32 4.05
C VAL A 48 -5.74 15.10 4.98
N ALA A 49 -4.99 16.15 5.26
CA ALA A 49 -3.91 16.12 6.24
C ALA A 49 -4.47 15.84 7.64
N GLY A 50 -3.79 14.97 8.39
CA GLY A 50 -4.09 14.73 9.80
C GLY A 50 -3.23 15.57 10.73
N SER A 51 -3.30 15.27 12.02
CA SER A 51 -2.44 15.85 13.06
C SER A 51 -1.27 14.93 13.46
N THR A 52 -1.22 13.72 12.92
CA THR A 52 -0.10 12.78 13.10
C THR A 52 0.20 12.09 11.78
N ALA A 53 1.43 11.58 11.63
CA ALA A 53 1.77 10.73 10.50
C ALA A 53 1.03 9.38 10.59
N GLY A 54 0.70 8.82 9.44
CA GLY A 54 0.17 7.46 9.29
C GLY A 54 1.27 6.44 8.98
N THR A 55 0.91 5.17 8.87
CA THR A 55 1.83 4.08 8.55
C THR A 55 1.25 3.13 7.50
N VAL A 56 2.15 2.49 6.76
CA VAL A 56 1.87 1.29 5.98
C VAL A 56 2.62 0.15 6.62
N ASN A 57 1.97 -1.00 6.83
CA ASN A 57 2.51 -2.14 7.55
C ASN A 57 2.36 -3.43 6.72
N ASP A 58 3.39 -4.26 6.71
CA ASP A 58 3.38 -5.60 6.11
C ASP A 58 2.77 -6.61 7.07
N VAL A 59 1.44 -6.67 7.10
CA VAL A 59 0.67 -7.55 7.98
C VAL A 59 -0.73 -7.79 7.40
N ALA A 60 -1.36 -8.92 7.75
CA ALA A 60 -2.67 -9.29 7.23
C ALA A 60 -3.85 -8.74 8.05
N THR A 61 -3.61 -8.21 9.25
CA THR A 61 -4.65 -7.75 10.17
C THR A 61 -4.29 -6.41 10.81
N THR A 62 -5.30 -5.59 11.09
CA THR A 62 -5.12 -4.27 11.71
C THR A 62 -4.50 -4.36 13.10
N GLY A 63 -4.89 -5.36 13.90
CA GLY A 63 -4.33 -5.59 15.24
C GLY A 63 -2.87 -6.06 15.24
N GLY A 64 -2.34 -6.48 14.08
CA GLY A 64 -0.94 -6.85 13.92
C GLY A 64 -0.02 -5.70 13.49
N ALA A 65 -0.55 -4.50 13.20
CA ALA A 65 0.25 -3.36 12.81
C ALA A 65 1.14 -2.89 13.97
N ALA A 66 2.45 -2.88 13.76
CA ALA A 66 3.45 -2.50 14.77
C ALA A 66 4.66 -1.83 14.12
N ALA A 67 5.47 -1.10 14.89
CA ALA A 67 6.68 -0.47 14.37
C ALA A 67 7.65 -1.47 13.71
N ALA A 68 7.68 -2.72 14.19
CA ALA A 68 8.56 -3.77 13.66
C ALA A 68 8.20 -4.27 12.26
N ASN A 69 6.95 -4.06 11.80
CA ASN A 69 6.50 -4.44 10.46
C ASN A 69 6.06 -3.24 9.61
N GLN A 70 6.45 -2.04 10.03
CA GLN A 70 6.21 -0.83 9.26
C GLN A 70 7.11 -0.81 8.03
N VAL A 71 6.49 -0.60 6.86
CA VAL A 71 7.21 -0.50 5.57
C VAL A 71 7.33 0.94 5.09
N ALA A 72 6.45 1.84 5.54
CA ALA A 72 6.52 3.26 5.22
C ALA A 72 5.79 4.13 6.25
N THR A 73 6.19 5.40 6.32
CA THR A 73 5.46 6.46 7.03
C THR A 73 4.69 7.29 5.99
N ILE A 74 3.43 7.59 6.29
CA ILE A 74 2.57 8.48 5.50
C ILE A 74 2.64 9.87 6.13
N PRO A 75 3.22 10.89 5.45
CA PRO A 75 3.29 12.24 6.00
C PRO A 75 1.90 12.81 6.30
N ASP A 76 1.80 13.66 7.31
CA ASP A 76 0.61 14.42 7.70
C ASP A 76 0.40 15.66 6.82
N ALA A 77 0.71 15.55 5.53
CA ALA A 77 0.57 16.62 4.55
C ALA A 77 -0.19 16.11 3.33
N VAL A 78 -1.05 16.95 2.76
CA VAL A 78 -1.77 16.64 1.52
C VAL A 78 -0.76 16.47 0.38
N GLY A 79 -0.86 15.38 -0.36
CA GLY A 79 0.07 15.09 -1.43
C GLY A 79 0.07 13.63 -1.85
N ASN A 80 0.84 13.37 -2.90
CA ASN A 80 1.02 12.05 -3.48
C ASN A 80 2.39 11.48 -3.10
N TYR A 81 2.41 10.28 -2.52
CA TYR A 81 3.61 9.64 -1.99
C TYR A 81 3.80 8.26 -2.61
N SER A 82 4.73 8.19 -3.58
CA SER A 82 5.13 6.91 -4.19
C SER A 82 6.00 6.11 -3.22
N ILE A 83 5.57 4.90 -2.88
CA ILE A 83 6.24 4.03 -1.91
C ILE A 83 6.90 2.84 -2.63
N GLN A 84 6.16 2.17 -3.53
CA GLN A 84 6.62 1.03 -4.33
C GLN A 84 7.29 -0.12 -3.53
N MET A 85 6.81 -0.37 -2.31
CA MET A 85 7.40 -1.36 -1.41
C MET A 85 6.62 -2.69 -1.46
N PRO A 86 7.28 -3.85 -1.65
CA PRO A 86 6.63 -5.16 -1.54
C PRO A 86 6.25 -5.47 -0.09
N CYS A 87 5.13 -6.16 0.09
CA CYS A 87 4.65 -6.69 1.37
C CYS A 87 4.39 -8.20 1.22
N LEU A 88 4.96 -9.01 2.11
CA LEU A 88 4.91 -10.47 2.06
C LEU A 88 3.63 -11.03 2.67
N THR A 89 3.17 -10.47 3.77
CA THR A 89 2.04 -10.97 4.57
C THR A 89 0.73 -10.33 4.13
N GLY A 90 0.74 -9.03 3.95
CA GLY A 90 -0.44 -8.24 3.61
C GLY A 90 -0.12 -6.75 3.63
N ILE A 91 -1.10 -5.91 3.32
CA ILE A 91 -0.98 -4.46 3.34
C ILE A 91 -2.05 -3.94 4.29
N VAL A 92 -1.62 -3.42 5.43
CA VAL A 92 -2.46 -2.63 6.33
C VAL A 92 -2.00 -1.19 6.28
N VAL A 93 -2.97 -0.28 6.16
CA VAL A 93 -2.73 1.16 6.20
C VAL A 93 -3.43 1.73 7.42
N VAL A 94 -2.67 2.48 8.23
CA VAL A 94 -3.14 3.16 9.43
C VAL A 94 -2.95 4.66 9.20
N PRO A 95 -4.00 5.38 8.77
CA PRO A 95 -3.92 6.84 8.66
C PRO A 95 -3.63 7.48 10.01
N GLY A 96 -2.98 8.64 9.98
CA GLY A 96 -2.83 9.48 11.16
C GLY A 96 -4.17 10.04 11.66
N THR A 97 -4.19 10.60 12.87
CA THR A 97 -5.42 11.18 13.44
C THR A 97 -5.98 12.29 12.54
N GLY A 98 -7.23 12.15 12.10
CA GLY A 98 -7.89 13.11 11.21
C GLY A 98 -7.42 13.05 9.74
N GLN A 99 -6.52 12.12 9.40
CA GLN A 99 -6.02 11.95 8.04
C GLN A 99 -7.00 11.12 7.19
N THR A 100 -7.15 11.50 5.92
CA THR A 100 -7.85 10.68 4.91
C THR A 100 -6.91 10.38 3.77
N VAL A 101 -6.78 9.10 3.41
CA VAL A 101 -5.86 8.67 2.34
C VAL A 101 -6.55 7.77 1.32
N ALA A 102 -6.03 7.79 0.10
CA ALA A 102 -6.30 6.80 -0.94
C ALA A 102 -5.03 6.01 -1.23
N VAL A 103 -5.16 4.71 -1.43
CA VAL A 103 -4.02 3.79 -1.56
C VAL A 103 -4.17 3.00 -2.85
N SER A 104 -3.09 2.88 -3.61
CA SER A 104 -3.01 2.01 -4.79
C SER A 104 -2.04 0.86 -4.56
N TYR A 105 -2.38 -0.33 -5.04
CA TYR A 105 -1.66 -1.56 -4.75
C TYR A 105 -1.79 -2.61 -5.86
N ILE A 106 -0.96 -3.65 -5.75
CA ILE A 106 -1.01 -4.89 -6.54
C ILE A 106 -1.09 -6.09 -5.59
#